data_AF-A0A2H9U9U0-F1
#
_entry.id   AF-A0A2H9U9U0-F1
#
_cell.length_a   1.000
_cell.length_b   1.000
_cell.length_c   1.000
_cell.angle_alpha   90.00
_cell.angle_beta   90.00
_cell.angle_gamma   90.00
#
_symmetry.space_group_name_H-M   'P 1'
#
loop_
_entity.id
_entity.type
_entity.pdbx_description
1 polymer ?
#
loop_
_entity_poly.entity_id
_entity_poly.type
_entity_poly.pdbx_seq_one_letter_code
_entity_poly.pdbx_strand_id
1 'polypeptide(L)'
;MAGRGYDTNALIEVVRAKEMKPVIPSKRHRRESREHNLEPDKAKHLVENAFLHLKQWQGIATRYAKNTSSFVAAVRIRCTCMLG
;
A
#
# COMPACT_ATOMS: atom_id res chain seq x y z
N MET A 1 -0.29 -11.15 -1.17
CA MET A 1 -0.85 -10.04 -1.97
C MET A 1 -2.04 -9.47 -1.23
N ALA A 2 -1.84 -8.32 -0.60
CA ALA A 2 -2.93 -7.44 -0.23
C ALA A 2 -3.70 -7.05 -1.50
N GLY A 3 -4.98 -6.71 -1.40
CA GLY A 3 -5.78 -6.31 -2.55
C GLY A 3 -6.74 -7.37 -3.10
N ARG A 4 -6.42 -8.68 -2.99
CA ARG A 4 -7.30 -9.75 -3.50
C ARG A 4 -8.71 -9.74 -2.89
N GLY A 5 -8.87 -9.29 -1.64
CA GLY A 5 -10.18 -9.19 -1.00
C GLY A 5 -11.17 -8.30 -1.76
N TYR A 6 -10.64 -7.25 -2.40
CA TYR A 6 -11.39 -6.27 -3.20
C TYR A 6 -11.72 -6.78 -4.60
N ASP A 7 -11.30 -8.00 -4.95
CA ASP A 7 -11.69 -8.60 -6.20
C ASP A 7 -13.16 -9.04 -6.18
N THR A 8 -14.07 -8.12 -6.55
CA THR A 8 -15.51 -8.36 -6.68
C THR A 8 -15.99 -7.94 -8.06
N ASN A 9 -16.96 -8.66 -8.64
CA ASN A 9 -17.50 -8.33 -9.97
C ASN A 9 -18.01 -6.88 -10.02
N ALA A 10 -18.73 -6.44 -8.99
CA ALA A 10 -19.25 -5.08 -8.89
C ALA A 10 -18.16 -4.01 -8.98
N LEU A 11 -17.04 -4.17 -8.25
CA LEU A 11 -15.93 -3.21 -8.31
C LEU A 11 -15.32 -3.16 -9.72
N ILE A 12 -15.23 -4.31 -10.37
CA ILE A 12 -14.61 -4.45 -11.69
C ILE A 12 -15.50 -3.86 -12.78
N GLU A 13 -16.81 -4.04 -12.68
CA GLU A 13 -17.79 -3.39 -13.55
C GLU A 13 -17.73 -1.87 -13.40
N VAL A 14 -17.68 -1.35 -12.17
CA VAL A 14 -17.51 0.10 -11.93
C VAL A 14 -16.20 0.63 -12.53
N VAL A 15 -15.10 -0.11 -12.38
CA VAL A 15 -13.79 0.28 -12.93
C VAL A 15 -13.83 0.28 -14.46
N ARG A 16 -14.43 -0.75 -15.08
CA ARG A 16 -14.59 -0.85 -16.53
C ARG A 16 -15.55 0.21 -17.10
N ALA A 17 -16.63 0.52 -16.38
CA ALA A 17 -17.59 1.57 -16.77
C ALA A 17 -16.94 2.96 -16.77
N LYS A 18 -15.86 3.14 -16.01
CA LYS A 18 -15.02 4.35 -16.02
C LYS A 18 -13.82 4.26 -16.99
N GLU A 19 -13.83 3.28 -17.89
CA GLU A 19 -12.75 3.02 -18.87
C GLU A 19 -11.36 2.80 -18.25
N MET A 20 -11.32 2.42 -16.96
CA MET A 20 -10.09 2.14 -16.24
C MET A 20 -9.74 0.65 -16.29
N LYS A 21 -8.44 0.34 -16.18
CA LYS A 21 -7.96 -1.05 -16.09
C LYS A 21 -7.84 -1.49 -14.63
N PRO A 22 -8.51 -2.58 -14.22
CA PRO A 22 -8.35 -3.11 -12.87
C PRO A 22 -6.95 -3.74 -12.73
N VAL A 23 -6.11 -3.12 -11.89
CA VAL A 23 -4.76 -3.61 -11.56
C VAL A 23 -4.73 -4.48 -10.30
N ILE A 24 -5.89 -4.81 -9.75
CA ILE A 24 -6.02 -5.59 -8.51
C ILE A 24 -5.85 -7.09 -8.85
N PRO A 25 -5.11 -7.85 -8.01
CA PRO A 25 -4.89 -9.27 -8.25
C PRO A 25 -6.20 -10.05 -8.10
N SER A 26 -6.42 -11.04 -8.97
CA SER A 26 -7.57 -11.94 -8.86
C SER A 26 -7.55 -12.77 -7.58
N LYS A 27 -8.74 -13.06 -7.03
CA LYS A 27 -8.92 -14.03 -5.94
C LYS A 27 -8.42 -15.42 -6.36
N ARG A 28 -7.83 -16.14 -5.40
CA ARG A 28 -7.26 -17.48 -5.62
C ARG A 28 -8.28 -18.51 -6.12
N HIS A 29 -9.56 -18.36 -5.75
CA HIS A 29 -10.63 -19.28 -6.11
C HIS A 29 -11.49 -18.81 -7.30
N ARG A 30 -11.04 -17.81 -8.06
CA ARG A 30 -11.79 -17.36 -9.23
C ARG A 30 -11.68 -18.38 -10.36
N ARG A 31 -12.82 -18.73 -10.98
CA ARG A 31 -12.87 -19.67 -12.10
C ARG A 31 -12.06 -19.19 -13.31
N GLU A 32 -12.16 -17.91 -13.61
CA GLU A 32 -11.38 -17.26 -14.65
C GLU A 32 -10.45 -16.23 -14.01
N SER A 33 -9.16 -16.54 -13.96
CA SER A 33 -8.16 -15.56 -13.55
C SER A 33 -8.00 -14.52 -14.64
N ARG A 34 -7.83 -13.25 -14.25
CA ARG A 34 -7.54 -12.19 -15.21
C ARG A 34 -6.04 -12.02 -15.24
N GLU A 35 -5.52 -11.86 -16.45
CA GLU A 35 -4.15 -11.42 -16.63
C GLU A 35 -4.02 -9.98 -16.12
N HIS A 36 -3.14 -9.77 -15.16
CA HIS A 36 -2.80 -8.42 -14.71
C HIS A 36 -1.30 -8.35 -14.50
N ASN A 37 -0.73 -7.18 -14.79
CA ASN A 37 0.68 -6.94 -14.53
C ASN A 37 0.91 -6.86 -13.01
N LEU A 38 1.58 -7.89 -12.48
CA LEU A 38 1.92 -8.04 -11.07
C LEU A 38 3.06 -7.12 -10.61
N GLU A 39 3.85 -6.57 -11.54
CA GLU A 39 5.02 -5.74 -11.22
C GLU A 39 4.70 -4.52 -10.33
N PRO A 40 3.71 -3.66 -10.65
CA PRO A 40 3.37 -2.53 -9.76
C PRO A 40 2.86 -2.98 -8.39
N ASP A 41 2.19 -4.13 -8.30
CA ASP A 41 1.75 -4.68 -7.01
C ASP A 41 2.91 -5.25 -6.17
N LYS A 42 3.98 -5.73 -6.83
CA LYS A 42 5.21 -6.12 -6.14
C LYS A 42 5.94 -4.92 -5.56
N ALA A 43 5.80 -3.69 -6.03
CA ALA A 43 6.44 -2.56 -5.36
C ALA A 43 5.63 -2.07 -4.14
N LYS A 44 4.30 -2.21 -4.16
CA LYS A 44 3.40 -1.70 -3.11
C LYS A 44 3.70 -2.25 -1.72
N HIS A 45 4.04 -3.54 -1.62
CA HIS A 45 4.30 -4.15 -0.31
C HIS A 45 5.52 -3.53 0.40
N LEU A 46 6.51 -3.01 -0.34
CA LEU A 46 7.66 -2.32 0.23
C LEU A 46 7.23 -1.01 0.90
N VAL A 47 6.34 -0.26 0.25
CA VAL A 47 5.76 0.97 0.78
C VAL A 47 4.88 0.68 2.00
N GLU A 48 4.03 -0.34 1.93
CA GLU A 48 3.19 -0.78 3.05
C GLU A 48 4.04 -1.20 4.26
N ASN A 49 5.12 -1.95 4.05
CA ASN A 49 6.06 -2.36 5.09
C ASN A 49 6.76 -1.14 5.72
N ALA A 50 7.19 -0.16 4.92
CA ALA A 50 7.77 1.06 5.45
C ALA A 50 6.78 1.82 6.37
N PHE A 51 5.51 1.94 5.95
CA PHE A 51 4.48 2.54 6.80
C PHE A 51 4.18 1.72 8.06
N LEU A 52 4.21 0.39 7.99
CA LEU A 52 4.04 -0.48 9.15
C LEU A 52 5.14 -0.21 10.18
N HIS A 53 6.41 -0.15 9.75
CA HIS A 53 7.53 0.16 10.63
C HIS A 53 7.49 1.58 11.21
N LEU A 54 7.01 2.56 10.44
CA LEU A 54 6.78 3.92 10.95
C LEU A 54 5.69 3.95 12.03
N LYS A 55 4.59 3.21 11.83
CA LYS A 55 3.48 3.13 12.78
C LYS A 55 3.82 2.38 14.07
N GLN A 56 4.78 1.46 14.04
CA GLN A 56 5.29 0.78 15.25
C GLN A 56 6.02 1.74 16.19
N TRP A 57 6.59 2.83 15.68
CA TRP A 57 7.35 3.76 16.50
C TRP A 57 6.43 4.81 17.11
N GLN A 58 6.21 4.71 18.43
CA GLN A 58 5.28 5.58 19.15
C GLN A 58 5.54 7.07 18.90
N GLY A 59 6.80 7.53 18.86
CA GLY A 59 7.12 8.94 18.63
C GLY A 59 6.63 9.50 17.29
N ILE A 60 6.53 8.66 16.25
CA ILE A 60 5.94 9.02 14.94
C ILE A 60 4.42 8.84 15.01
N ALA A 61 3.95 7.69 15.52
CA ALA A 61 2.53 7.35 15.55
C ALA A 61 1.68 8.34 16.36
N THR A 62 2.18 8.80 17.50
CA THR A 62 1.48 9.77 18.38
C THR A 62 1.90 11.22 18.13
N ARG A 63 2.81 11.46 17.18
CA ARG A 63 3.34 12.79 16.83
C ARG A 63 3.87 13.54 18.07
N TYR A 64 4.83 12.96 18.79
CA TYR A 64 5.42 13.61 19.98
C TYR A 64 6.15 14.92 19.67
N ALA A 65 6.73 15.05 18.48
CA ALA A 65 7.32 16.30 18.04
C ALA A 65 6.23 17.35 17.77
N LYS A 66 6.19 18.40 18.60
CA LYS A 66 5.21 19.49 18.49
C LYS A 66 5.35 20.26 17.17
N ASN A 67 6.59 20.60 16.82
CA ASN A 67 6.93 21.36 15.61
C ASN A 67 6.97 20.44 14.38
N THR A 68 6.40 20.91 13.28
CA THR A 68 6.38 20.18 12.01
C THR A 68 7.78 19.85 11.50
N SER A 69 8.73 20.78 11.62
CA SER A 69 10.13 20.56 11.21
C SER A 69 10.77 19.40 11.96
N SER A 70 10.62 19.35 13.29
CA SER A 70 11.14 18.28 14.13
C SER A 70 10.47 16.93 13.82
N PHE A 71 9.16 16.91 13.55
CA PHE A 71 8.45 15.69 13.16
C PHE A 71 8.96 15.16 11.82
N VAL A 72 9.11 16.02 10.82
CA VAL A 72 9.65 15.65 9.50
C VAL A 72 11.07 15.11 9.63
N ALA A 73 11.93 15.74 10.46
CA ALA A 73 13.26 15.24 10.73
C ALA A 73 13.25 13.83 11.35
N ALA A 74 12.38 13.59 12.33
CA ALA A 74 12.23 12.27 12.96
C ALA A 74 11.78 11.19 11.96
N VAL A 75 10.81 11.51 11.09
CA VAL A 75 10.38 10.59 10.02
C VAL A 75 11.52 10.29 9.06
N ARG A 76 12.29 11.31 8.64
CA ARG A 76 13.43 11.14 7.72
C ARG A 76 14.52 10.25 8.32
N ILE A 77 14.93 10.52 9.56
CA ILE A 77 15.92 9.70 10.28
C ILE A 77 15.45 8.25 10.32
N ARG A 78 14.18 8.02 10.67
CA ARG A 78 13.62 6.67 10.72
C ARG A 78 13.64 5.98 9.35
N CYS A 79 13.27 6.69 8.28
CA CYS A 79 13.34 6.15 6.92
C CYS A 79 14.77 5.76 6.53
N THR A 80 15.77 6.59 6.86
CA THR A 80 17.18 6.27 6.61
C THR A 80 17.62 5.02 7.37
N CYS A 81 17.24 4.86 8.63
CA CYS A 81 17.55 3.66 9.42
C CYS A 81 16.84 2.38 8.97
N MET A 82 15.80 2.46 8.15
CA MET A 82 15.06 1.28 7.64
C MET A 82 15.61 0.76 6.30
N LEU A 83 16.38 1.58 5.58
CA LEU A 83 16.97 1.26 4.28
C LEU A 83 18.42 0.76 4.38
N GLY A 84 19.00 0.79 5.57
CA GLY A 84 20.36 0.33 5.87
C GLY A 84 20.40 -1.03 6.56
#